data_AF-A0A4S4C1S0-F1
#
_entry.id   AF-A0A4S4C1S0-F1
#
_cell.length_a   1.000
_cell.length_b   1.000
_cell.length_c   1.000
_cell.angle_alpha   90.00
_cell.angle_beta   90.00
_cell.angle_gamma   90.00
#
_symmetry.space_group_name_H-M   'P 1'
#
loop_
_entity.id
_entity.type
_entity.pdbx_description
1 polymer ?
#
loop_
_entity_poly.entity_id
_entity_poly.type
_entity_poly.pdbx_seq_one_letter_code
_entity_poly.pdbx_strand_id
1 'polypeptide(L)'
;MSSLPRTNELGFFEIRLESIGGLGANLAGKMLAEAGVMGASLNGVSFSSYGSEKKGSPVKAHIRFCDPDTRIRDTSPVERPHVIGIFHENLSRTVNVISGMYEDSIVLVNSRKSPEELKDQLKLKSGTIAVVDATGIALFEHNRVNMAMLGGLFRLCGFLDPEFMKGVVRKSLEKKYPASVQPALSTFQRGYDEVAIQSFALPEGEEMPGFVRMDTPVLGYETQPLGGVITNPGNSILKDLSISRAGRLPHFADDKCIHCAACDNVCPDFCFVWEEQPDKKGRPQMFLQGIDYQYCKGCLKCVQACPTSALSGEFEVEGYADGSRVPHRFNLAIS
;
A
#
# COMPACT_ATOMS: atom_id res chain seq x y z
N MET A 1 -7.57 30.29 15.38
CA MET A 1 -6.39 29.43 15.61
C MET A 1 -6.89 28.01 15.55
N SER A 2 -6.34 27.18 14.66
CA SER A 2 -6.71 25.77 14.60
C SER A 2 -6.07 25.06 15.78
N SER A 3 -6.88 24.49 16.68
CA SER A 3 -6.40 23.66 17.79
C SER A 3 -6.36 22.19 17.36
N LEU A 4 -5.35 21.46 17.81
CA LEU A 4 -5.32 20.00 17.63
C LEU A 4 -6.48 19.36 18.41
N PRO A 5 -7.20 18.39 17.83
CA PRO A 5 -8.36 17.79 18.49
C PRO A 5 -7.96 16.93 19.70
N ARG A 6 -6.75 16.38 19.68
CA ARG A 6 -6.14 15.57 20.73
C ARG A 6 -4.64 15.51 20.52
N THR A 7 -3.92 15.09 21.55
CA THR A 7 -2.48 14.85 21.50
C THR A 7 -2.11 13.66 22.38
N ASN A 8 -0.99 13.01 22.08
CA ASN A 8 -0.40 12.01 22.96
C ASN A 8 0.29 12.69 24.17
N GLU A 9 0.89 11.88 25.06
CA GLU A 9 1.60 12.35 26.26
C GLU A 9 2.75 13.34 25.96
N LEU A 10 3.29 13.32 24.73
CA LEU A 10 4.35 14.21 24.27
C LEU A 10 3.81 15.50 23.61
N GLY A 11 2.48 15.68 23.55
CA GLY A 11 1.84 16.83 22.92
C GLY A 11 1.75 16.72 21.40
N PHE A 12 1.84 15.52 20.82
CA PHE A 12 1.83 15.31 19.38
C PHE A 12 0.50 14.72 18.89
N PHE A 13 -0.03 15.26 17.79
CA PHE A 13 -1.00 14.59 16.93
C PHE A 13 -0.26 13.91 15.78
N GLU A 14 -0.43 12.61 15.66
CA GLU A 14 0.40 11.76 14.81
C GLU A 14 -0.43 11.05 13.75
N ILE A 15 0.05 11.11 12.50
CA ILE A 15 -0.57 10.47 11.33
C ILE A 15 0.46 9.50 10.72
N ARG A 16 0.01 8.29 10.38
CA ARG A 16 0.82 7.30 9.65
C ARG A 16 0.16 6.93 8.33
N LEU A 17 0.86 7.15 7.22
CA LEU A 17 0.40 6.71 5.90
C LEU A 17 1.08 5.39 5.56
N GLU A 18 0.28 4.38 5.27
CA GLU A 18 0.70 3.04 4.85
C GLU A 18 0.42 2.91 3.34
N SER A 19 1.47 2.69 2.55
CA SER A 19 1.39 2.74 1.10
C SER A 19 2.37 1.78 0.45
N ILE A 20 2.29 1.69 -0.87
CA ILE A 20 3.23 0.99 -1.73
C ILE A 20 4.00 2.04 -2.54
N GLY A 21 5.26 1.74 -2.86
CA GLY A 21 6.06 2.57 -3.78
C GLY A 21 5.29 2.86 -5.07
N GLY A 22 5.17 4.15 -5.42
CA GLY A 22 4.47 4.62 -6.63
C GLY A 22 3.06 5.19 -6.41
N LEU A 23 2.45 5.02 -5.23
CA LEU A 23 1.12 5.58 -4.94
C LEU A 23 1.13 7.00 -4.35
N GLY A 24 2.31 7.56 -4.08
CA GLY A 24 2.47 8.99 -3.74
C GLY A 24 2.30 9.36 -2.26
N ALA A 25 2.32 8.40 -1.33
CA ALA A 25 2.19 8.69 0.11
C ALA A 25 3.26 9.62 0.70
N ASN A 26 4.51 9.53 0.27
CA ASN A 26 5.57 10.46 0.70
C ASN A 26 5.24 11.91 0.30
N LEU A 27 4.75 12.12 -0.93
CA LEU A 27 4.34 13.45 -1.36
C LEU A 27 3.12 13.94 -0.58
N ALA A 28 2.13 13.06 -0.35
CA ALA A 28 0.96 13.39 0.47
C ALA A 28 1.35 13.78 1.91
N GLY A 29 2.29 13.06 2.53
CA GLY A 29 2.80 13.37 3.87
C GLY A 29 3.48 14.75 3.95
N LYS A 30 4.31 15.09 2.95
CA LYS A 30 4.93 16.42 2.85
C LYS A 30 3.89 17.53 2.68
N MET A 31 2.88 17.31 1.83
CA MET A 31 1.82 18.28 1.61
C MET A 31 0.96 18.46 2.86
N LEU A 32 0.64 17.39 3.59
CA LEU A 32 -0.06 17.47 4.89
C LEU A 32 0.75 18.30 5.89
N ALA A 33 2.04 18.01 6.04
CA ALA A 33 2.90 18.77 6.94
C ALA A 33 2.97 20.25 6.56
N GLU A 34 3.15 20.56 5.27
CA GLU A 34 3.12 21.94 4.77
C GLU A 34 1.79 22.63 5.06
N ALA A 35 0.66 21.93 4.92
CA ALA A 35 -0.66 22.48 5.26
C ALA A 35 -0.82 22.80 6.75
N GLY A 36 -0.37 21.91 7.63
CA GLY A 36 -0.44 22.15 9.06
C GLY A 36 0.48 23.27 9.50
N VAL A 37 1.70 23.33 8.95
CA VAL A 37 2.69 24.35 9.33
C VAL A 37 2.32 25.73 8.78
N MET A 38 2.04 25.82 7.48
CA MET A 38 1.83 27.11 6.81
C MET A 38 0.37 27.55 6.85
N GLY A 39 -0.58 26.62 6.79
CA GLY A 39 -2.01 26.89 6.74
C GLY A 39 -2.68 26.96 8.12
N ALA A 40 -2.31 26.05 9.03
CA ALA A 40 -2.89 25.97 10.38
C ALA A 40 -2.01 26.61 11.48
N SER A 41 -0.83 27.12 11.12
CA SER A 41 0.16 27.71 12.04
C SER A 41 0.63 26.75 13.15
N LEU A 42 0.65 25.45 12.90
CA LEU A 42 1.15 24.43 13.83
C LEU A 42 2.65 24.18 13.65
N ASN A 43 3.32 23.61 14.66
CA ASN A 43 4.61 22.98 14.41
C ASN A 43 4.38 21.58 13.84
N GLY A 44 5.20 21.17 12.87
CA GLY A 44 5.03 19.87 12.24
C GLY A 44 6.31 19.31 11.63
N VAL A 45 6.36 17.99 11.53
CA VAL A 45 7.42 17.26 10.83
C VAL A 45 6.81 16.16 9.97
N SER A 46 7.40 15.94 8.79
CA SER A 46 7.09 14.78 7.96
C SER A 46 8.39 14.13 7.50
N PHE A 47 8.46 12.81 7.69
CA PHE A 47 9.50 11.98 7.12
C PHE A 47 8.88 10.67 6.66
N SER A 48 9.63 9.86 5.93
CA SER A 48 9.14 8.59 5.42
C SER A 48 10.22 7.54 5.51
N SER A 49 9.77 6.30 5.72
CA SER A 49 10.58 5.10 5.72
C SER A 49 10.28 4.30 4.46
N TYR A 50 11.33 3.79 3.82
CA TYR A 50 11.25 3.03 2.58
C TYR A 50 12.12 1.78 2.68
N GLY A 51 11.64 0.66 2.14
CA GLY A 51 12.45 -0.55 1.96
C GLY A 51 13.47 -0.41 0.83
N SER A 52 14.36 -1.40 0.71
CA SER A 52 15.37 -1.47 -0.35
C SER A 52 14.78 -1.88 -1.71
N GLU A 53 13.57 -2.45 -1.70
CA GLU A 53 12.89 -2.88 -2.91
C GLU A 53 12.57 -1.67 -3.81
N LYS A 54 12.71 -1.83 -5.13
CA LYS A 54 12.47 -0.73 -6.11
C LYS A 54 11.00 -0.56 -6.50
N LYS A 55 10.21 -1.62 -6.35
CA LYS A 55 8.77 -1.65 -6.67
C LYS A 55 8.08 -2.56 -5.67
N GLY A 56 6.92 -2.16 -5.16
CA GLY A 56 6.14 -2.99 -4.25
C GLY A 56 6.55 -2.93 -2.78
N SER A 57 7.63 -2.21 -2.46
CA SER A 57 8.05 -2.00 -1.07
C SER A 57 6.97 -1.21 -0.33
N PRO A 58 6.59 -1.68 0.88
CA PRO A 58 5.82 -0.86 1.81
C PRO A 58 6.55 0.46 2.05
N VAL A 59 5.81 1.55 1.94
CA VAL A 59 6.26 2.91 2.22
C VAL A 59 5.43 3.42 3.36
N LYS A 60 6.11 3.83 4.43
CA LYS A 60 5.47 4.46 5.58
C LYS A 60 5.80 5.95 5.59
N ALA A 61 4.80 6.81 5.63
CA ALA A 61 5.01 8.23 5.91
C ALA A 61 4.55 8.53 7.32
N HIS A 62 5.36 9.28 8.06
CA HIS A 62 5.13 9.65 9.44
C HIS A 62 5.01 11.16 9.50
N ILE A 63 3.87 11.63 10.01
CA ILE A 63 3.58 13.05 10.15
C ILE A 63 3.24 13.30 11.61
N ARG A 64 3.82 14.36 12.19
CA ARG A 64 3.47 14.86 13.52
C ARG A 64 3.10 16.32 13.43
N PHE A 65 2.09 16.70 14.21
CA PHE A 65 1.74 18.08 14.50
C PHE A 65 1.77 18.31 16.00
N CYS A 66 2.15 19.51 16.42
CA CYS A 66 2.05 19.96 17.79
C CYS A 66 1.74 21.46 17.82
N ASP A 67 1.38 21.95 19.00
CA ASP A 67 1.18 23.38 19.19
C ASP A 67 2.46 24.19 18.88
N PRO A 68 2.32 25.47 18.50
CA PRO A 68 3.44 26.31 18.07
C PRO A 68 4.52 26.49 19.15
N ASP A 69 4.12 26.43 20.41
CA ASP A 69 5.02 26.56 21.57
C ASP A 69 5.75 25.24 21.91
N THR A 70 5.30 24.11 21.34
CA THR A 70 5.89 22.79 21.56
C THR A 70 6.97 22.50 20.54
N ARG A 71 8.14 22.01 20.99
CA ARG A 71 9.26 21.65 20.10
C ARG A 71 9.26 20.16 19.81
N ILE A 72 9.25 19.82 18.53
CA ILE A 72 9.39 18.42 18.09
C ILE A 72 10.86 18.02 18.17
N ARG A 73 11.20 17.15 19.13
CA ARG A 73 12.53 16.53 19.25
C ARG A 73 12.54 15.05 18.87
N ASP A 74 11.36 14.46 18.72
CA ASP A 74 11.20 13.05 18.36
C ASP A 74 11.13 12.88 16.84
N THR A 75 12.14 12.19 16.31
CA THR A 75 12.25 11.81 14.89
C THR A 75 12.15 10.29 14.69
N SER A 76 11.74 9.55 15.72
CA SER A 76 11.46 8.11 15.64
C SER A 76 10.18 7.84 14.82
N PRO A 77 9.98 6.64 14.24
CA PRO A 77 8.73 6.28 13.58
C PRO A 77 7.48 6.48 14.47
N VAL A 78 6.34 6.80 13.86
CA VAL A 78 5.05 6.90 14.59
C VAL A 78 4.58 5.49 14.97
N GLU A 79 4.66 5.20 16.26
CA GLU A 79 4.22 3.93 16.86
C GLU A 79 2.71 3.93 17.09
N ARG A 80 2.16 5.01 17.66
CA ARG A 80 0.74 5.13 17.99
C ARG A 80 0.04 6.25 17.21
N PRO A 81 -0.47 5.98 16.01
CA PRO A 81 -1.10 6.99 15.16
C PRO A 81 -2.55 7.31 15.57
N HIS A 82 -2.90 8.58 15.57
CA HIS A 82 -4.27 9.06 15.73
C HIS A 82 -5.07 8.92 14.43
N VAL A 83 -4.39 9.03 13.28
CA VAL A 83 -4.97 8.80 11.94
C VAL A 83 -4.04 7.90 11.14
N ILE A 84 -4.61 6.87 10.51
CA ILE A 84 -3.90 5.98 9.58
C ILE A 84 -4.48 6.15 8.18
N GLY A 85 -3.64 6.39 7.18
CA GLY A 85 -4.06 6.42 5.78
C GLY A 85 -3.50 5.23 5.01
N ILE A 86 -4.35 4.27 4.63
CA ILE A 86 -4.00 3.06 3.89
C ILE A 86 -4.29 3.28 2.40
N PHE A 87 -3.23 3.42 1.60
CA PHE A 87 -3.34 3.73 0.16
C PHE A 87 -3.64 2.48 -0.68
N HIS A 88 -3.49 1.29 -0.11
CA HIS A 88 -3.72 0.02 -0.80
C HIS A 88 -4.18 -1.05 0.19
N GLU A 89 -5.42 -1.53 0.06
CA GLU A 89 -6.03 -2.46 1.02
C GLU A 89 -5.25 -3.79 1.19
N ASN A 90 -4.65 -4.33 0.13
CA ASN A 90 -3.89 -5.59 0.20
C ASN A 90 -2.64 -5.53 1.07
N LEU A 91 -2.19 -4.33 1.49
CA LEU A 91 -1.10 -4.20 2.48
C LEU A 91 -1.42 -4.91 3.80
N SER A 92 -2.70 -4.95 4.17
CA SER A 92 -3.20 -5.63 5.38
C SER A 92 -2.92 -7.14 5.40
N ARG A 93 -2.70 -7.77 4.23
CA ARG A 93 -2.39 -9.20 4.12
C ARG A 93 -0.97 -9.53 4.58
N THR A 94 -0.02 -8.62 4.34
CA THR A 94 1.41 -8.87 4.59
C THR A 94 1.92 -8.13 5.84
N VAL A 95 1.31 -7.00 6.19
CA VAL A 95 1.74 -6.14 7.29
C VAL A 95 0.53 -5.74 8.13
N ASN A 96 0.69 -5.73 9.46
CA ASN A 96 -0.31 -5.15 10.35
C ASN A 96 -0.30 -3.62 10.24
N VAL A 97 -1.05 -3.10 9.28
CA VAL A 97 -1.17 -1.67 8.94
C VAL A 97 -1.84 -0.85 10.05
N ILE A 98 -2.66 -1.50 10.89
CA ILE A 98 -3.39 -0.86 12.00
C ILE A 98 -2.66 -0.95 13.36
N SER A 99 -1.41 -1.42 13.39
CA SER A 99 -0.66 -1.57 14.65
C SER A 99 -0.52 -0.24 15.40
N GLY A 100 -0.77 -0.25 16.71
CA GLY A 100 -0.60 0.89 17.61
C GLY A 100 -1.76 1.88 17.65
N MET A 101 -2.90 1.57 17.00
CA MET A 101 -4.11 2.39 17.10
C MET A 101 -4.58 2.59 18.54
N TYR A 102 -5.12 3.77 18.80
CA TYR A 102 -5.98 4.05 19.94
C TYR A 102 -7.41 3.56 19.65
N GLU A 103 -8.23 3.46 20.69
CA GLU A 103 -9.65 3.10 20.56
C GLU A 103 -10.43 4.07 19.66
N ASP A 104 -9.99 5.33 19.63
CA ASP A 104 -10.61 6.42 18.89
C ASP A 104 -9.80 6.80 17.63
N SER A 105 -8.83 5.97 17.22
CA SER A 105 -8.07 6.19 15.98
C SER A 105 -8.96 6.10 14.74
N ILE A 106 -8.62 6.90 13.73
CA ILE A 106 -9.33 6.93 12.44
C ILE A 106 -8.48 6.25 11.38
N VAL A 107 -9.06 5.35 10.60
CA VAL A 107 -8.39 4.61 9.51
C VAL A 107 -9.06 4.95 8.20
N LEU A 108 -8.38 5.71 7.34
CA LEU A 108 -8.79 5.96 5.97
C LEU A 108 -8.25 4.85 5.06
N VAL A 109 -9.11 4.18 4.30
CA VAL A 109 -8.71 3.09 3.39
C VAL A 109 -9.12 3.41 1.95
N ASN A 110 -8.18 3.30 1.03
CA ASN A 110 -8.47 3.24 -0.40
C ASN A 110 -9.04 1.86 -0.74
N SER A 111 -10.36 1.77 -0.89
CA SER A 111 -11.08 0.54 -1.19
C SER A 111 -12.45 0.84 -1.79
N ARG A 112 -13.07 -0.18 -2.41
CA ARG A 112 -14.49 -0.18 -2.80
C ARG A 112 -15.39 -0.92 -1.82
N LYS A 113 -14.80 -1.55 -0.80
CA LYS A 113 -15.51 -2.31 0.22
C LYS A 113 -16.25 -1.38 1.18
N SER A 114 -17.29 -1.88 1.81
CA SER A 114 -17.95 -1.21 2.92
C SER A 114 -17.03 -1.12 4.15
N PRO A 115 -17.24 -0.15 5.06
CA PRO A 115 -16.50 -0.09 6.31
C PRO A 115 -16.62 -1.38 7.14
N GLU A 116 -17.76 -2.08 7.08
CA GLU A 116 -17.97 -3.37 7.75
C GLU A 116 -17.06 -4.48 7.19
N GLU A 117 -16.99 -4.64 5.87
CA GLU A 117 -16.09 -5.61 5.23
C GLU A 117 -14.62 -5.32 5.57
N LEU A 118 -14.24 -4.05 5.64
CA LEU A 118 -12.89 -3.64 6.02
C LEU A 118 -12.59 -3.86 7.50
N LYS A 119 -13.59 -3.76 8.37
CA LYS A 119 -13.43 -4.09 9.80
C LYS A 119 -12.96 -5.53 9.96
N ASP A 120 -13.61 -6.45 9.24
CA ASP A 120 -13.26 -7.88 9.29
C ASP A 120 -11.89 -8.15 8.64
N GLN A 121 -11.61 -7.53 7.49
CA GLN A 121 -10.32 -7.68 6.80
C GLN A 121 -9.15 -7.17 7.64
N LEU A 122 -9.30 -6.01 8.28
CA LEU A 122 -8.28 -5.40 9.13
C LEU A 122 -8.23 -6.04 10.53
N LYS A 123 -9.22 -6.87 10.89
CA LYS A 123 -9.43 -7.40 12.25
C LYS A 123 -9.50 -6.27 13.28
N LEU A 124 -10.18 -5.19 12.92
CA LEU A 124 -10.28 -3.98 13.71
C LEU A 124 -11.26 -4.17 14.88
N LYS A 125 -10.76 -3.97 16.11
CA LYS A 125 -11.56 -4.08 17.33
C LYS A 125 -12.44 -2.85 17.57
N SER A 126 -11.87 -1.66 17.44
CA SER A 126 -12.55 -0.38 17.64
C SER A 126 -11.88 0.74 16.83
N GLY A 127 -12.57 1.88 16.76
CA GLY A 127 -12.12 3.07 16.03
C GLY A 127 -13.08 3.45 14.93
N THR A 128 -12.65 4.37 14.08
CA THR A 128 -13.45 4.85 12.95
C THR A 128 -12.81 4.42 11.65
N ILE A 129 -13.57 3.74 10.78
CA ILE A 129 -13.15 3.42 9.42
C ILE A 129 -13.76 4.45 8.48
N ALA A 130 -12.91 5.05 7.66
CA ALA A 130 -13.26 5.91 6.56
C ALA A 130 -12.83 5.25 5.26
N VAL A 131 -13.67 5.29 4.23
CA VAL A 131 -13.42 4.61 2.95
C VAL A 131 -13.62 5.56 1.79
N VAL A 132 -12.73 5.46 0.79
CA VAL A 132 -12.83 6.20 -0.47
C VAL A 132 -12.29 5.34 -1.62
N ASP A 133 -12.98 5.31 -2.76
CA ASP A 133 -12.45 4.69 -4.00
C ASP A 133 -11.45 5.63 -4.69
N ALA A 134 -10.33 5.90 -4.03
CA ALA A 134 -9.29 6.80 -4.54
C ALA A 134 -8.71 6.29 -5.87
N THR A 135 -8.71 4.98 -6.11
CA THR A 135 -8.27 4.37 -7.37
C THR A 135 -9.23 4.69 -8.51
N GLY A 136 -10.54 4.52 -8.30
CA GLY A 136 -11.58 4.84 -9.29
C GLY A 136 -11.64 6.34 -9.59
N ILE A 137 -11.61 7.18 -8.55
CA ILE A 137 -11.58 8.64 -8.70
C ILE A 137 -10.35 9.06 -9.52
N ALA A 138 -9.16 8.59 -9.16
CA ALA A 138 -7.93 8.96 -9.86
C ALA A 138 -7.93 8.49 -11.32
N LEU A 139 -8.47 7.31 -11.62
CA LEU A 139 -8.60 6.81 -12.99
C LEU A 139 -9.52 7.69 -13.84
N PHE A 140 -10.69 8.06 -13.29
CA PHE A 140 -11.68 8.88 -13.97
C PHE A 140 -11.17 10.30 -14.23
N GLU A 141 -10.54 10.92 -13.24
CA GLU A 141 -10.01 12.28 -13.33
C GLU A 141 -8.65 12.36 -14.05
N HIS A 142 -8.10 11.24 -14.54
CA HIS A 142 -6.75 11.17 -15.10
C HIS A 142 -5.66 11.71 -14.17
N ASN A 143 -5.77 11.41 -12.88
CA ASN A 143 -4.85 11.82 -11.83
C ASN A 143 -4.26 10.62 -11.09
N ARG A 144 -3.69 10.86 -9.91
CA ARG A 144 -3.03 9.87 -9.06
C ARG A 144 -3.78 9.69 -7.75
N VAL A 145 -3.72 8.47 -7.22
CA VAL A 145 -4.40 8.03 -5.98
C VAL A 145 -4.11 8.94 -4.80
N ASN A 146 -2.89 9.49 -4.71
CA ASN A 146 -2.51 10.38 -3.61
C ASN A 146 -3.36 11.65 -3.51
N MET A 147 -3.88 12.20 -4.60
CA MET A 147 -4.71 13.41 -4.54
C MET A 147 -6.07 13.12 -3.90
N ALA A 148 -6.70 11.99 -4.24
CA ALA A 148 -7.97 11.59 -3.65
C ALA A 148 -7.79 11.20 -2.16
N MET A 149 -6.73 10.45 -1.85
CA MET A 149 -6.38 10.14 -0.45
C MET A 149 -6.08 11.40 0.37
N LEU A 150 -5.41 12.39 -0.23
CA LEU A 150 -5.17 13.67 0.43
C LEU A 150 -6.49 14.38 0.74
N GLY A 151 -7.43 14.44 -0.20
CA GLY A 151 -8.78 14.96 0.04
C GLY A 151 -9.47 14.27 1.22
N GLY A 152 -9.42 12.93 1.26
CA GLY A 152 -9.99 12.16 2.35
C GLY A 152 -9.32 12.43 3.70
N LEU A 153 -7.99 12.61 3.74
CA LEU A 153 -7.28 12.97 4.97
C LEU A 153 -7.68 14.36 5.48
N PHE A 154 -7.92 15.33 4.58
CA PHE A 154 -8.43 16.66 4.95
C PHE A 154 -9.87 16.60 5.46
N ARG A 155 -10.70 15.67 4.96
CA ARG A 155 -12.04 15.44 5.50
C ARG A 155 -12.01 14.96 6.95
N LEU A 156 -11.01 14.15 7.30
CA LEU A 156 -10.86 13.57 8.65
C LEU A 156 -10.09 14.48 9.61
N CYS A 157 -9.20 15.32 9.10
CA CYS A 157 -8.38 16.25 9.88
C CYS A 157 -8.97 17.66 9.82
N GLY A 158 -10.09 17.89 10.50
CA GLY A 158 -10.82 19.17 10.45
C GLY A 158 -10.07 20.41 10.95
N PHE A 159 -8.88 20.23 11.54
CA PHE A 159 -7.98 21.33 11.92
C PHE A 159 -7.14 21.86 10.75
N LEU A 160 -7.11 21.16 9.62
CA LEU A 160 -6.42 21.57 8.39
C LEU A 160 -7.37 22.31 7.45
N ASP A 161 -6.86 23.32 6.73
CA ASP A 161 -7.63 24.10 5.76
C ASP A 161 -7.56 23.48 4.34
N PRO A 162 -8.67 22.94 3.81
CA PRO A 162 -8.70 22.36 2.47
C PRO A 162 -8.50 23.40 1.35
N GLU A 163 -8.92 24.66 1.55
CA GLU A 163 -8.76 25.71 0.53
C GLU A 163 -7.29 26.14 0.43
N PHE A 164 -6.59 26.24 1.57
CA PHE A 164 -5.14 26.42 1.58
C PHE A 164 -4.44 25.33 0.76
N MET A 165 -4.81 24.06 0.98
CA MET A 165 -4.22 22.93 0.25
C MET A 165 -4.50 22.98 -1.25
N LYS A 166 -5.73 23.31 -1.67
CA LYS A 166 -6.04 23.54 -3.09
C LYS A 166 -5.17 24.64 -3.68
N GLY A 167 -4.88 25.69 -2.92
CA GLY A 167 -3.92 26.73 -3.29
C GLY A 167 -2.50 26.20 -3.50
N VAL A 168 -2.00 25.36 -2.58
CA VAL A 168 -0.69 24.69 -2.68
C VAL A 168 -0.62 23.79 -3.92
N VAL A 169 -1.65 22.96 -4.16
CA VAL A 169 -1.77 22.09 -5.34
C VAL A 169 -1.71 22.91 -6.62
N ARG A 170 -2.49 24.00 -6.69
CA ARG A 170 -2.51 24.90 -7.85
C ARG A 170 -1.12 25.48 -8.11
N LYS A 171 -0.49 26.08 -7.09
CA LYS A 171 0.84 26.70 -7.21
C LYS A 171 1.93 25.71 -7.63
N SER A 172 1.84 24.47 -7.17
CA SER A 172 2.80 23.41 -7.50
C SER A 172 2.69 22.94 -8.96
N LEU A 173 1.46 22.87 -9.49
CA LEU A 173 1.21 22.34 -10.82
C LEU A 173 1.12 23.40 -11.93
N GLU A 174 0.66 24.63 -11.63
CA GLU A 174 0.33 25.65 -12.64
C GLU A 174 1.48 25.99 -13.59
N LYS A 175 2.72 26.01 -13.09
CA LYS A 175 3.90 26.39 -13.89
C LYS A 175 4.35 25.28 -14.83
N LYS A 176 4.25 24.03 -14.39
CA LYS A 176 4.86 22.88 -15.08
C LYS A 176 3.83 22.05 -15.85
N TYR A 177 2.61 21.95 -15.32
CA TYR A 177 1.52 21.12 -15.83
C TYR A 177 0.16 21.84 -15.65
N PRO A 178 -0.08 22.97 -16.34
CA PRO A 178 -1.30 23.75 -16.18
C PRO A 178 -2.58 22.95 -16.47
N ALA A 179 -2.55 22.07 -17.47
CA ALA A 179 -3.67 21.19 -17.82
C ALA A 179 -4.02 20.18 -16.70
N SER A 180 -3.09 19.88 -15.79
CA SER A 180 -3.30 18.92 -14.70
C SER A 180 -3.84 19.56 -13.41
N VAL A 181 -3.96 20.89 -13.34
CA VAL A 181 -4.44 21.61 -12.16
C VAL A 181 -5.91 21.25 -11.88
N GLN A 182 -6.80 21.44 -12.86
CA GLN A 182 -8.23 21.19 -12.68
C GLN A 182 -8.54 19.71 -12.36
N PRO A 183 -7.92 18.73 -13.07
CA PRO A 183 -7.96 17.33 -12.66
C PRO A 183 -7.54 17.09 -11.21
N ALA A 184 -6.44 17.70 -10.76
CA ALA A 184 -5.94 17.51 -9.39
C ALA A 184 -6.90 18.08 -8.34
N LEU A 185 -7.46 19.27 -8.59
CA LEU A 185 -8.44 19.89 -7.69
C LEU A 185 -9.74 19.08 -7.64
N SER A 186 -10.21 18.58 -8.77
CA SER A 186 -11.42 17.74 -8.85
C SER A 186 -11.20 16.41 -8.14
N THR A 187 -10.05 15.77 -8.33
CA THR A 187 -9.64 14.55 -7.62
C THR A 187 -9.60 14.76 -6.10
N PHE A 188 -9.00 15.87 -5.64
CA PHE A 188 -8.95 16.22 -4.23
C PHE A 188 -10.36 16.44 -3.66
N GLN A 189 -11.21 17.19 -4.38
CA GLN A 189 -12.57 17.49 -3.93
C GLN A 189 -13.41 16.22 -3.82
N ARG A 190 -13.39 15.36 -4.84
CA ARG A 190 -14.07 14.07 -4.81
C ARG A 190 -13.56 13.18 -3.69
N GLY A 191 -12.25 13.14 -3.48
CA GLY A 191 -11.65 12.44 -2.35
C GLY A 191 -12.09 12.97 -0.98
N TYR A 192 -12.47 14.25 -0.88
CA TYR A 192 -13.00 14.87 0.35
C TYR A 192 -14.50 14.62 0.54
N ASP A 193 -15.28 14.65 -0.55
CA ASP A 193 -16.75 14.56 -0.51
C ASP A 193 -17.26 13.11 -0.48
N GLU A 194 -16.59 12.18 -1.18
CA GLU A 194 -17.04 10.81 -1.37
C GLU A 194 -16.61 9.85 -0.24
N VAL A 195 -16.08 10.39 0.87
CA VAL A 195 -15.65 9.56 2.02
C VAL A 195 -16.86 9.02 2.78
N ALA A 196 -16.99 7.70 2.83
CA ALA A 196 -17.93 7.03 3.74
C ALA A 196 -17.25 6.79 5.10
N ILE A 197 -17.92 7.12 6.20
CA ILE A 197 -17.35 7.05 7.55
C ILE A 197 -18.28 6.24 8.46
N GLN A 198 -17.69 5.31 9.23
CA GLN A 198 -18.41 4.53 10.24
C GLN A 198 -17.52 4.25 11.45
N SER A 199 -18.09 4.41 12.64
CA SER A 199 -17.40 4.17 13.91
C SER A 199 -17.84 2.85 14.53
N PHE A 200 -16.88 2.16 15.14
CA PHE A 200 -17.06 0.88 15.82
C PHE A 200 -16.60 1.00 17.27
N ALA A 201 -17.51 0.73 18.20
CA ALA A 201 -17.21 0.70 19.62
C ALA A 201 -16.42 -0.55 20.00
N LEU A 202 -15.57 -0.44 21.02
CA LEU A 202 -14.88 -1.58 21.60
C LEU A 202 -15.89 -2.50 22.31
N PRO A 203 -15.86 -3.81 22.08
CA PRO A 203 -16.68 -4.74 22.85
C PRO A 203 -16.39 -4.66 24.35
N GLU A 204 -17.43 -4.80 25.17
CA GLU A 204 -17.32 -4.69 26.63
C GLU A 204 -16.37 -5.78 27.19
N GLY A 205 -15.38 -5.37 27.99
CA GLY A 205 -14.38 -6.26 28.58
C GLY A 205 -13.18 -6.58 27.70
N GLU A 206 -13.08 -6.03 26.49
CA GLU A 206 -11.88 -6.12 25.66
C GLU A 206 -10.97 -4.90 25.83
N GLU A 207 -9.66 -5.12 25.70
CA GLU A 207 -8.66 -4.06 25.63
C GLU A 207 -8.07 -3.97 24.22
N MET A 208 -7.64 -2.75 23.86
CA MET A 208 -6.89 -2.52 22.64
C MET A 208 -5.53 -3.24 22.71
N PRO A 209 -5.09 -3.91 21.63
CA PRO A 209 -3.80 -4.57 21.61
C PRO A 209 -2.69 -3.55 21.81
N GLY A 210 -1.70 -3.90 22.65
CA GLY A 210 -0.49 -3.11 22.82
C GLY A 210 0.24 -2.94 21.48
N PHE A 211 0.97 -1.82 21.34
CA PHE A 211 1.81 -1.62 20.16
C PHE A 211 2.92 -2.67 20.12
N VAL A 212 3.00 -3.40 19.01
CA VAL A 212 4.11 -4.31 18.71
C VAL A 212 4.85 -3.80 17.49
N ARG A 213 6.15 -3.53 17.68
CA ARG A 213 7.05 -3.09 16.62
C ARG A 213 7.45 -4.26 15.70
N MET A 214 6.62 -4.52 14.70
CA MET A 214 6.80 -5.67 13.79
C MET A 214 7.92 -5.49 12.76
N ASP A 215 8.47 -4.28 12.61
CA ASP A 215 9.58 -3.99 11.68
C ASP A 215 10.96 -4.18 12.31
N THR A 216 11.05 -4.77 13.51
CA THR A 216 12.33 -5.10 14.13
C THR A 216 12.91 -6.32 13.43
N PRO A 217 14.00 -6.20 12.66
CA PRO A 217 14.62 -7.35 12.03
C PRO A 217 15.23 -8.25 13.10
N VAL A 218 15.14 -9.58 12.89
CA VAL A 218 15.78 -10.59 13.76
C VAL A 218 17.29 -10.35 13.86
N LEU A 219 17.89 -9.83 12.79
CA LEU A 219 19.29 -9.44 12.70
C LEU A 219 19.42 -7.92 12.82
N GLY A 220 20.03 -7.46 13.91
CA GLY A 220 20.37 -6.07 14.20
C GLY A 220 21.83 -5.94 14.65
N TYR A 221 22.20 -4.79 15.21
CA TYR A 221 23.61 -4.52 15.56
C TYR A 221 24.21 -5.57 16.55
N GLU A 222 23.39 -6.12 17.44
CA GLU A 222 23.81 -7.15 18.42
C GLU A 222 23.75 -8.57 17.85
N THR A 223 22.84 -8.83 16.91
CA THR A 223 22.50 -10.19 16.47
C THR A 223 22.98 -10.52 15.06
N GLN A 224 23.61 -9.57 14.36
CA GLN A 224 24.10 -9.78 13.00
C GLN A 224 25.27 -10.79 12.98
N PRO A 225 25.25 -11.79 12.07
CA PRO A 225 26.35 -12.74 11.93
C PRO A 225 27.68 -12.03 11.61
N LEU A 226 28.79 -12.61 12.08
CA LEU A 226 30.13 -12.11 11.78
C LEU A 226 30.31 -11.95 10.26
N GLY A 227 30.77 -10.77 9.84
CA GLY A 227 30.95 -10.46 8.42
C GLY A 227 29.66 -10.31 7.61
N GLY A 228 28.48 -10.27 8.23
CA GLY A 228 27.20 -10.12 7.54
C GLY A 228 26.78 -11.36 6.74
N VAL A 229 27.23 -12.55 7.16
CA VAL A 229 26.92 -13.82 6.48
C VAL A 229 25.41 -14.05 6.39
N ILE A 230 24.94 -14.43 5.20
CA ILE A 230 23.56 -14.87 4.98
C ILE A 230 23.46 -16.34 5.43
N THR A 231 22.85 -16.55 6.60
CA THR A 231 22.73 -17.88 7.22
C THR A 231 21.66 -18.77 6.58
N ASN A 232 20.76 -18.20 5.78
CA ASN A 232 19.69 -18.91 5.09
C ASN A 232 19.64 -18.49 3.60
N PRO A 233 20.51 -19.03 2.73
CA PRO A 233 20.52 -18.71 1.30
C PRO A 233 19.25 -19.24 0.61
N GLY A 234 18.87 -18.64 -0.51
CA GLY A 234 17.67 -19.06 -1.26
C GLY A 234 16.33 -18.66 -0.63
N ASN A 235 16.34 -17.86 0.44
CA ASN A 235 15.13 -17.41 1.14
C ASN A 235 14.20 -16.49 0.31
N SER A 236 14.58 -16.12 -0.92
CA SER A 236 13.71 -15.37 -1.84
C SER A 236 12.42 -16.12 -2.16
N ILE A 237 12.41 -17.45 -2.04
CA ILE A 237 11.21 -18.29 -2.17
C ILE A 237 10.13 -18.00 -1.10
N LEU A 238 10.51 -17.38 0.02
CA LEU A 238 9.58 -17.03 1.09
C LEU A 238 8.94 -15.65 0.86
N LYS A 239 9.39 -14.91 -0.17
CA LYS A 239 8.89 -13.57 -0.44
C LYS A 239 7.56 -13.63 -1.16
N ASP A 240 6.58 -12.94 -0.60
CA ASP A 240 5.36 -12.58 -1.30
C ASP A 240 5.49 -11.18 -1.88
N LEU A 241 5.43 -11.10 -3.21
CA LEU A 241 5.53 -9.88 -4.01
C LEU A 241 4.16 -9.43 -4.52
N SER A 242 3.08 -10.08 -4.10
CA SER A 242 1.71 -9.80 -4.53
C SER A 242 1.31 -8.34 -4.36
N ILE A 243 1.74 -7.71 -3.26
CA ILE A 243 1.53 -6.29 -2.97
C ILE A 243 2.11 -5.37 -4.07
N SER A 244 3.08 -5.84 -4.87
CA SER A 244 3.70 -5.03 -5.93
C SER A 244 2.78 -4.77 -7.13
N ARG A 245 1.66 -5.47 -7.23
CA ARG A 245 0.70 -5.31 -8.33
C ARG A 245 -0.07 -4.01 -8.15
N ALA A 246 -0.26 -3.30 -9.26
CA ALA A 246 -1.02 -2.06 -9.30
C ALA A 246 -2.42 -2.31 -9.89
N GLY A 247 -3.12 -3.31 -9.36
CA GLY A 247 -4.49 -3.67 -9.77
C GLY A 247 -4.60 -4.38 -11.11
N ARG A 248 -3.51 -4.92 -11.66
CA ARG A 248 -3.51 -5.73 -12.89
C ARG A 248 -2.60 -6.93 -12.79
N LEU A 249 -2.98 -8.00 -13.48
CA LEU A 249 -2.23 -9.26 -13.56
C LEU A 249 -2.45 -9.96 -14.91
N PRO A 250 -1.58 -10.90 -15.30
CA PRO A 250 -1.84 -11.76 -16.45
C PRO A 250 -2.85 -12.85 -16.08
N HIS A 251 -3.89 -13.08 -16.88
CA HIS A 251 -4.70 -14.30 -16.86
C HIS A 251 -4.09 -15.34 -17.81
N PHE A 252 -4.15 -16.62 -17.46
CA PHE A 252 -3.61 -17.73 -18.26
C PHE A 252 -4.73 -18.66 -18.73
N ALA A 253 -4.88 -18.77 -20.05
CA ALA A 253 -5.81 -19.67 -20.73
C ALA A 253 -5.03 -20.85 -21.32
N ASP A 254 -5.05 -21.97 -20.60
CA ASP A 254 -4.27 -23.17 -20.94
C ASP A 254 -4.61 -23.75 -22.33
N ASP A 255 -5.89 -23.72 -22.70
CA ASP A 255 -6.40 -24.22 -23.99
C ASP A 255 -5.79 -23.53 -25.22
N LYS A 256 -5.23 -22.33 -25.04
CA LYS A 256 -4.58 -21.53 -26.09
C LYS A 256 -3.06 -21.59 -26.02
N CYS A 257 -2.50 -22.22 -25.00
CA CYS A 257 -1.07 -22.29 -24.77
C CYS A 257 -0.41 -23.28 -25.75
N ILE A 258 0.72 -22.87 -26.33
CA ILE A 258 1.55 -23.75 -27.17
C ILE A 258 2.89 -24.11 -26.50
N HIS A 259 3.03 -23.82 -25.21
CA HIS A 259 4.21 -24.13 -24.38
C HIS A 259 5.55 -23.64 -24.99
N CYS A 260 5.55 -22.49 -25.67
CA CYS A 260 6.73 -21.95 -26.37
C CYS A 260 7.76 -21.21 -25.50
N ALA A 261 7.48 -21.07 -24.20
CA ALA A 261 8.31 -20.35 -23.21
C ALA A 261 8.56 -18.84 -23.47
N ALA A 262 7.92 -18.22 -24.47
CA ALA A 262 8.06 -16.79 -24.76
C ALA A 262 7.72 -15.90 -23.54
N CYS A 263 6.70 -16.29 -22.78
CA CYS A 263 6.25 -15.61 -21.58
C CYS A 263 7.28 -15.67 -20.43
N ASP A 264 8.00 -16.79 -20.30
CA ASP A 264 8.98 -17.00 -19.24
C ASP A 264 10.31 -16.30 -19.54
N ASN A 265 10.73 -16.32 -20.82
CA ASN A 265 11.92 -15.58 -21.28
C ASN A 265 11.86 -14.07 -21.00
N VAL A 266 10.67 -13.49 -20.93
CA VAL A 266 10.47 -12.06 -20.63
C VAL A 266 10.10 -11.80 -19.17
N CYS A 267 9.87 -12.84 -18.38
CA CYS A 267 9.44 -12.73 -16.99
C CYS A 267 10.64 -12.41 -16.09
N PRO A 268 10.75 -11.19 -15.53
CA PRO A 268 11.91 -10.83 -14.73
C PRO A 268 11.96 -11.50 -13.35
N ASP A 269 10.85 -12.13 -12.94
CA ASP A 269 10.65 -12.72 -11.62
C ASP A 269 10.40 -14.24 -11.70
N PHE A 270 10.56 -14.86 -12.88
CA PHE A 270 10.40 -16.31 -13.11
C PHE A 270 9.09 -16.90 -12.55
N CYS A 271 7.97 -16.22 -12.78
CA CYS A 271 6.68 -16.59 -12.19
C CYS A 271 6.00 -17.82 -12.82
N PHE A 272 6.50 -18.36 -13.94
CA PHE A 272 5.82 -19.43 -14.66
C PHE A 272 6.25 -20.81 -14.16
N VAL A 273 5.28 -21.67 -13.89
CA VAL A 273 5.52 -23.03 -13.38
C VAL A 273 5.44 -24.02 -14.53
N TRP A 274 6.53 -24.76 -14.73
CA TRP A 274 6.66 -25.75 -15.80
C TRP A 274 6.80 -27.15 -15.21
N GLU A 275 6.24 -28.14 -15.90
CA GLU A 275 6.38 -29.55 -15.55
C GLU A 275 6.71 -30.37 -16.79
N GLU A 276 7.60 -31.36 -16.65
CA GLU A 276 7.87 -32.32 -17.71
C GLU A 276 6.74 -33.34 -17.79
N GLN A 277 6.08 -33.43 -18.94
CA GLN A 277 5.00 -34.38 -19.20
C GLN A 277 5.20 -35.03 -20.58
N PRO A 278 4.70 -36.25 -20.80
CA PRO A 278 4.76 -36.88 -22.12
C PRO A 278 3.85 -36.17 -23.12
N ASP A 279 4.38 -35.87 -24.31
CA ASP A 279 3.59 -35.38 -25.43
C ASP A 279 2.63 -36.46 -25.97
N LYS A 280 1.81 -36.12 -26.98
CA LYS A 280 0.88 -37.08 -27.62
C LYS A 280 1.57 -38.32 -28.22
N LYS A 281 2.89 -38.33 -28.34
CA LYS A 281 3.72 -39.44 -28.84
C LYS A 281 4.55 -40.10 -27.72
N GLY A 282 4.31 -39.75 -26.46
CA GLY A 282 5.00 -40.30 -25.29
C GLY A 282 6.41 -39.73 -25.05
N ARG A 283 6.80 -38.66 -25.75
CA ARG A 283 8.13 -38.04 -25.58
C ARG A 283 8.10 -36.99 -24.48
N PRO A 284 9.11 -36.92 -23.60
CA PRO A 284 9.15 -35.90 -22.55
C PRO A 284 9.23 -34.49 -23.18
N GLN A 285 8.37 -33.59 -22.70
CA GLN A 285 8.36 -32.18 -23.09
C GLN A 285 7.93 -31.33 -21.88
N MET A 286 8.40 -30.08 -21.81
CA MET A 286 7.95 -29.14 -20.78
C MET A 286 6.58 -28.55 -21.14
N PHE A 287 5.64 -28.67 -20.22
CA PHE A 287 4.31 -28.08 -20.29
C PHE A 287 4.16 -26.99 -19.24
N LEU A 288 3.67 -25.83 -19.68
CA LEU A 288 3.36 -24.72 -18.79
C LEU A 288 2.11 -25.06 -17.99
N GLN A 289 2.23 -25.13 -16.67
CA GLN A 289 1.12 -25.46 -15.77
C GLN A 289 0.35 -24.20 -15.33
N GLY A 290 1.05 -23.07 -15.20
CA GLY A 290 0.41 -21.80 -14.85
C GLY A 290 1.38 -20.79 -14.26
N ILE A 291 0.86 -19.91 -13.40
CA ILE A 291 1.57 -18.76 -12.85
C ILE A 291 1.55 -18.83 -11.33
N ASP A 292 2.73 -18.69 -10.71
CA ASP A 292 2.84 -18.43 -9.29
C ASP A 292 2.67 -16.92 -9.02
N TYR A 293 1.43 -16.54 -8.69
CA TYR A 293 1.11 -15.13 -8.39
C TYR A 293 1.74 -14.62 -7.10
N GLN A 294 2.37 -15.45 -6.27
CA GLN A 294 3.17 -14.97 -5.14
C GLN A 294 4.31 -14.06 -5.62
N TYR A 295 4.94 -14.37 -6.75
CA TYR A 295 6.08 -13.59 -7.26
C TYR A 295 5.68 -12.56 -8.32
N CYS A 296 4.48 -12.68 -8.89
CA CYS A 296 4.02 -11.83 -9.97
C CYS A 296 3.75 -10.38 -9.53
N LYS A 297 4.56 -9.45 -10.05
CA LYS A 297 4.42 -7.99 -9.85
C LYS A 297 3.49 -7.28 -10.85
N GLY A 298 2.78 -8.04 -11.70
CA GLY A 298 1.80 -7.48 -12.65
C GLY A 298 2.43 -6.55 -13.69
N CYS A 299 3.63 -6.85 -14.21
CA CYS A 299 4.30 -6.03 -15.22
C CYS A 299 3.76 -6.23 -16.65
N LEU A 300 3.01 -7.31 -16.88
CA LEU A 300 2.34 -7.68 -18.14
C LEU A 300 3.26 -7.85 -19.37
N LYS A 301 4.58 -7.93 -19.19
CA LYS A 301 5.52 -8.25 -20.28
C LYS A 301 5.21 -9.60 -20.93
N CYS A 302 4.80 -10.57 -20.14
CA CYS A 302 4.40 -11.89 -20.61
C CYS A 302 3.17 -11.86 -21.52
N VAL A 303 2.22 -10.96 -21.27
CA VAL A 303 1.05 -10.74 -22.14
C VAL A 303 1.50 -10.22 -23.50
N GLN A 304 2.43 -9.26 -23.52
CA GLN A 304 2.98 -8.69 -24.76
C GLN A 304 3.78 -9.73 -25.58
N ALA A 305 4.46 -10.66 -24.90
CA ALA A 305 5.28 -11.68 -25.56
C ALA A 305 4.48 -12.90 -26.04
N CYS A 306 3.24 -13.08 -25.58
CA CYS A 306 2.45 -14.27 -25.90
C CYS A 306 1.97 -14.25 -27.37
N PRO A 307 2.38 -15.20 -28.22
CA PRO A 307 2.02 -15.19 -29.64
C PRO A 307 0.60 -15.70 -29.93
N THR A 308 -0.04 -16.35 -28.97
CA THR A 308 -1.36 -17.00 -29.16
C THR A 308 -2.48 -16.37 -28.32
N SER A 309 -2.18 -15.28 -27.61
CA SER A 309 -3.12 -14.67 -26.66
C SER A 309 -3.61 -15.63 -25.56
N ALA A 310 -2.81 -16.66 -25.23
CA ALA A 310 -3.00 -17.49 -24.04
C ALA A 310 -2.80 -16.70 -22.73
N LEU A 311 -2.17 -15.53 -22.81
CA LEU A 311 -2.08 -14.57 -21.72
C LEU A 311 -2.85 -13.30 -22.07
N SER A 312 -3.76 -12.87 -21.19
CA SER A 312 -4.46 -11.59 -21.27
C SER A 312 -4.20 -10.74 -20.02
N GLY A 313 -4.31 -9.41 -20.14
CA GLY A 313 -4.06 -8.51 -19.02
C GLY A 313 -5.36 -8.09 -18.35
N GLU A 314 -5.69 -8.70 -17.22
CA GLU A 314 -6.94 -8.46 -16.49
C GLU A 314 -6.75 -7.48 -15.34
N PHE A 315 -7.87 -6.93 -14.86
CA PHE A 315 -7.91 -6.27 -13.56
C PHE A 315 -7.79 -7.31 -12.46
N GLU A 316 -7.00 -7.01 -11.44
CA GLU A 316 -6.88 -7.87 -10.27
C GLU A 316 -8.15 -7.75 -9.43
N VAL A 317 -8.92 -8.83 -9.39
CA VAL A 317 -10.07 -9.00 -8.51
C VAL A 317 -9.67 -9.85 -7.31
N GLU A 318 -10.34 -9.65 -6.18
CA GLU A 318 -10.03 -10.37 -4.96
C GLU A 318 -10.17 -11.89 -5.13
N GLY A 319 -9.21 -12.64 -4.59
CA GLY A 319 -9.19 -14.10 -4.64
C GLY A 319 -8.81 -14.70 -5.98
N TYR A 320 -8.81 -13.95 -7.09
CA TYR A 320 -8.45 -14.49 -8.40
C TYR A 320 -7.00 -14.99 -8.43
N ALA A 321 -6.06 -14.18 -7.93
CA ALA A 321 -4.64 -14.54 -7.90
C ALA A 321 -4.40 -15.77 -7.04
N ASP A 322 -5.09 -15.89 -5.91
CA ASP A 322 -4.97 -17.02 -4.97
C ASP A 322 -5.59 -18.29 -5.56
N GLY A 323 -6.77 -18.18 -6.18
CA GLY A 323 -7.49 -19.31 -6.79
C GLY A 323 -6.90 -19.81 -8.10
N SER A 324 -6.23 -18.94 -8.86
CA SER A 324 -5.57 -19.29 -10.14
C SER A 324 -4.08 -19.57 -9.96
N ARG A 325 -3.58 -19.57 -8.72
CA ARG A 325 -2.16 -19.76 -8.41
C ARG A 325 -1.74 -21.20 -8.67
N VAL A 326 -0.68 -21.34 -9.45
CA VAL A 326 0.11 -22.57 -9.50
C VAL A 326 1.40 -22.32 -8.73
N PRO A 327 1.59 -22.88 -7.54
CA PRO A 327 2.78 -22.61 -6.74
C PRO A 327 4.00 -23.30 -7.32
N HIS A 328 5.14 -22.61 -7.31
CA HIS A 328 6.43 -23.23 -7.60
C HIS A 328 6.73 -24.34 -6.59
N ARG A 329 7.23 -25.48 -7.09
CA ARG A 329 7.71 -26.59 -6.27
C ARG A 329 9.23 -26.55 -6.23
N PHE A 330 9.78 -25.87 -5.24
CA PHE A 330 11.22 -25.90 -5.00
C PHE A 330 11.57 -27.21 -4.30
N ASN A 331 12.36 -28.07 -4.96
CA ASN A 331 12.99 -29.19 -4.29
C ASN A 331 14.18 -28.65 -3.50
N LEU A 332 13.89 -28.07 -2.33
CA LEU A 332 14.92 -27.65 -1.40
C LEU A 332 15.63 -28.93 -0.97
N ALA A 333 16.93 -29.00 -1.20
CA ALA A 333 17.74 -30.09 -0.65
C ALA A 333 17.53 -30.05 0.88
N ILE A 334 16.70 -30.95 1.39
CA ILE A 334 16.68 -31.27 2.81
C ILE A 334 17.97 -32.05 3.03
N SER A 335 19.04 -31.32 3.32
CA SER A 335 20.26 -31.85 3.93
C SER A 335 20.35 -31.31 5.33
#